data_AF-A0A917ZNE3-F1
#
_entry.id   AF-A0A917ZNE3-F1
#
_cell.length_a   1.000
_cell.length_b   1.000
_cell.length_c   1.000
_cell.angle_alpha   90.00
_cell.angle_beta   90.00
_cell.angle_gamma   90.00
#
_symmetry.space_group_name_H-M   'P 1'
#
loop_
_entity.id
_entity.type
_entity.pdbx_description
1 polymer ?
#
loop_
_entity_poly.entity_id
_entity_poly.type
_entity_poly.pdbx_seq_one_letter_code
_entity_poly.pdbx_strand_id
1 'polypeptide(L)'
;MLLMLALVIASLLVAQFKSRSDEPDTTTVLAAILTFGLGYMLWGDHKLLPASLAITMTALLYYREELHEVPHRLTRRDVSSFFQFAAVAFILLPVLPDETYGPYAVLNPYQTGWLVVLISAISLTGYVVLRLLGGKTGILVLGLLGGLVSTTATTLIYARYCRRQSGFTELSATIILLSHLTLFIRIGIVVAVLQLSLLRPMLPWLIAGFLAGLVYAVLMYRRLGGGSTQSELPELEVGNPAELKVAVGFAISFALVLLLVAWMNDVFSDTGVYIVAFLSGLTDVDAITVSNLRLYSLGNISASVALIAVVVAFVANLLFKLGIVVVVGGKALRAPVGKGFLLLVIGAVAGLGLSLLRV
;
A
#
# COMPACT_ATOMS: atom_id res chain seq x y z
N MET A 1 37.79 -5.81 -28.33
CA MET A 1 36.63 -5.60 -27.44
C MET A 1 36.39 -4.12 -27.15
N LEU A 2 37.26 -3.44 -26.39
CA LEU A 2 37.21 -1.98 -26.19
C LEU A 2 37.24 -1.20 -27.52
N LEU A 3 37.99 -1.68 -28.51
CA LEU A 3 38.01 -1.13 -29.87
C LEU A 3 36.67 -1.24 -30.61
N MET A 4 35.92 -2.33 -30.46
CA MET A 4 34.59 -2.46 -31.08
C MET A 4 33.54 -1.64 -30.34
N LEU A 5 33.59 -1.61 -29.00
CA LEU A 5 32.73 -0.73 -28.20
C LEU A 5 32.98 0.75 -28.57
N ALA A 6 34.25 1.15 -28.69
CA ALA A 6 34.63 2.50 -29.11
C ALA A 6 34.19 2.80 -30.54
N LEU A 7 34.22 1.82 -31.46
CA LEU A 7 33.75 1.98 -32.83
C LEU A 7 32.22 2.14 -32.90
N VAL A 8 31.47 1.41 -32.07
CA VAL A 8 30.01 1.54 -31.93
C VAL A 8 29.65 2.89 -31.29
N ILE A 9 30.35 3.31 -30.23
CA ILE A 9 30.14 4.63 -29.62
C ILE A 9 30.47 5.74 -30.63
N ALA A 10 31.57 5.61 -31.39
CA ALA A 10 31.96 6.57 -32.40
C ALA A 10 30.96 6.64 -33.57
N SER A 11 30.45 5.51 -34.06
CA SER A 11 29.44 5.50 -35.13
C SER A 11 28.10 6.10 -34.68
N LEU A 12 27.73 5.89 -33.42
CA LEU A 12 26.52 6.48 -32.82
C LEU A 12 26.66 7.97 -32.57
N LEU A 13 27.83 8.44 -32.10
CA LEU A 13 28.12 9.87 -31.98
C LEU A 13 28.06 10.55 -33.36
N VAL A 14 28.66 9.94 -34.39
CA VAL A 14 28.59 10.45 -35.76
C VAL A 14 27.16 10.45 -36.31
N ALA A 15 26.36 9.43 -36.00
CA ALA A 15 24.94 9.39 -36.39
C ALA A 15 24.11 10.48 -35.69
N GLN A 16 24.36 10.74 -34.41
CA GLN A 16 23.70 11.84 -33.69
C GLN A 16 24.11 13.22 -34.20
N PHE A 17 25.40 13.44 -34.47
CA PHE A 17 25.88 14.71 -35.05
C PHE A 17 25.35 14.97 -36.46
N LYS A 18 24.96 13.92 -37.19
CA LYS A 18 24.42 14.01 -38.55
C LYS A 18 22.89 14.05 -38.59
N SER A 19 22.22 13.68 -37.51
CA SER A 19 20.77 13.83 -37.37
C SER A 19 20.43 15.31 -37.18
N ARG A 20 19.63 15.85 -38.10
CA ARG A 20 19.19 17.25 -38.13
C ARG A 20 17.88 17.48 -37.36
N SER A 21 17.56 16.57 -36.44
CA SER A 21 16.34 16.59 -35.62
C SER A 21 16.60 17.37 -34.32
N ASP A 22 15.69 18.27 -33.97
CA ASP A 22 15.78 19.16 -32.79
C ASP A 22 15.76 18.42 -31.43
N GLU A 23 15.58 17.09 -31.41
CA GLU A 23 15.65 16.27 -30.20
C GLU A 23 16.82 15.27 -30.26
N PRO A 24 17.75 15.29 -29.28
CA PRO A 24 18.81 14.32 -29.17
C PRO A 24 18.24 12.95 -28.79
N ASP A 25 18.29 12.01 -29.73
CA ASP A 25 17.76 10.65 -29.63
C ASP A 25 18.66 9.75 -28.75
N THR A 26 18.75 10.13 -27.47
CA THR A 26 19.65 9.54 -26.46
C THR A 26 19.28 8.10 -26.14
N THR A 27 18.00 7.75 -26.27
CA THR A 27 17.46 6.39 -26.12
C THR A 27 17.96 5.46 -27.21
N THR A 28 18.09 5.93 -28.45
CA THR A 28 18.60 5.16 -29.61
C THR A 28 20.09 4.83 -29.46
N VAL A 29 20.88 5.76 -28.92
CA VAL A 29 22.31 5.53 -28.63
C VAL A 29 22.47 4.51 -27.50
N LEU A 30 21.72 4.68 -26.41
CA LEU A 30 21.76 3.73 -25.28
C LEU A 30 21.33 2.33 -25.73
N ALA A 31 20.30 2.24 -26.57
CA ALA A 31 19.81 0.99 -27.13
C ALA A 31 20.92 0.26 -27.92
N ALA A 32 21.59 0.94 -28.84
CA ALA A 32 22.65 0.32 -29.62
C ALA A 32 23.85 -0.15 -28.76
N ILE A 33 24.21 0.59 -27.71
CA ILE A 33 25.23 0.17 -26.74
C ILE A 33 24.78 -1.10 -26.00
N LEU A 34 23.53 -1.14 -25.53
CA LEU A 34 22.96 -2.31 -24.86
C LEU A 34 22.88 -3.53 -25.79
N THR A 35 22.44 -3.36 -27.04
CA THR A 35 22.40 -4.45 -28.04
C THR A 35 23.78 -5.06 -28.29
N PHE A 36 24.82 -4.22 -28.37
CA PHE A 36 26.20 -4.71 -28.45
C PHE A 36 26.61 -5.49 -27.20
N GLY A 37 26.28 -4.98 -26.01
CA GLY A 37 26.53 -5.68 -24.74
C GLY A 37 25.85 -7.05 -24.64
N LEU A 38 24.61 -7.15 -25.14
CA LEU A 38 23.87 -8.42 -25.20
C LEU A 38 24.51 -9.43 -26.16
N GLY A 39 24.98 -8.97 -27.31
CA GLY A 39 25.76 -9.78 -28.25
C GLY A 39 27.05 -10.33 -27.63
N TYR A 40 27.72 -9.53 -26.80
CA TYR A 40 28.89 -9.99 -26.04
C TYR A 40 28.54 -11.04 -24.99
N MET A 41 27.45 -10.88 -24.24
CA MET A 41 27.05 -11.87 -23.23
C MET A 41 26.69 -13.23 -23.85
N LEU A 42 26.15 -13.25 -25.07
CA LEU A 42 25.91 -14.50 -25.82
C LEU A 42 27.20 -15.25 -26.19
N TRP A 43 28.31 -14.53 -26.37
CA TRP A 43 29.62 -15.13 -26.62
C TRP A 43 30.18 -15.84 -25.37
N GLY A 44 29.82 -15.38 -24.16
CA GLY A 44 30.20 -16.00 -22.87
C GLY A 44 29.37 -17.22 -22.45
N ASP A 45 28.69 -17.89 -23.39
CA ASP A 45 27.81 -19.06 -23.17
C ASP A 45 26.58 -18.80 -22.26
N HIS A 46 26.26 -17.55 -21.97
CA HIS A 46 25.07 -17.18 -21.21
C HIS A 46 23.90 -16.98 -22.19
N LYS A 47 23.00 -17.94 -22.32
CA LYS A 47 21.91 -17.87 -23.31
C LYS A 47 20.62 -17.23 -22.77
N LEU A 48 20.35 -17.43 -21.48
CA LEU A 48 19.05 -17.08 -20.88
C LEU A 48 18.97 -15.61 -20.45
N LEU A 49 20.05 -15.05 -19.87
CA LEU A 49 20.12 -13.65 -19.45
C LEU A 49 20.11 -12.65 -20.62
N PRO A 50 20.85 -12.85 -21.73
CA PRO A 50 20.84 -11.89 -22.83
C PRO A 50 19.53 -11.93 -23.61
N ALA A 51 18.91 -13.11 -23.74
CA ALA A 51 17.60 -13.24 -24.37
C ALA A 51 16.52 -12.51 -23.57
N SER A 52 16.49 -12.65 -22.23
CA SER A 52 15.51 -11.93 -21.40
C SER A 52 15.73 -10.42 -21.45
N LEU A 53 16.97 -9.95 -21.32
CA LEU A 53 17.29 -8.52 -21.42
C LEU A 53 16.99 -7.95 -22.81
N ALA A 54 17.23 -8.69 -23.89
CA ALA A 54 16.88 -8.26 -25.26
C ALA A 54 15.38 -8.09 -25.43
N ILE A 55 14.59 -9.05 -24.93
CA ILE A 55 13.12 -8.97 -24.97
C ILE A 55 12.62 -7.79 -24.12
N THR A 56 13.14 -7.63 -22.89
CA THR A 56 12.78 -6.51 -22.01
C THR A 56 13.14 -5.16 -22.64
N MET A 57 14.34 -5.05 -23.21
CA MET A 57 14.79 -3.86 -23.91
C MET A 57 13.88 -3.55 -25.11
N THR A 58 13.57 -4.55 -25.93
CA THR A 58 12.68 -4.40 -27.09
C THR A 58 11.29 -3.94 -26.66
N ALA A 59 10.73 -4.53 -25.58
CA ALA A 59 9.45 -4.10 -25.03
C ALA A 59 9.50 -2.66 -24.52
N LEU A 60 10.58 -2.24 -23.86
CA LEU A 60 10.77 -0.87 -23.37
C LEU A 60 10.80 0.14 -24.53
N LEU A 61 11.52 -0.19 -25.61
CA LEU A 61 11.58 0.63 -26.82
C LEU A 61 10.25 0.66 -27.58
N TYR A 62 9.53 -0.45 -27.60
CA TYR A 62 8.20 -0.54 -28.21
C TYR A 62 7.23 0.42 -27.52
N TYR A 63 7.22 0.46 -26.18
CA TYR A 63 6.36 1.37 -25.40
C TYR A 63 6.98 2.75 -25.14
N ARG A 64 8.00 3.17 -25.91
CA ARG A 64 8.76 4.41 -25.59
C ARG A 64 7.90 5.66 -25.61
N GLU A 65 6.91 5.72 -26.51
CA GLU A 65 6.04 6.88 -26.70
C GLU A 65 5.03 6.99 -25.55
N GLU A 66 4.43 5.86 -25.13
CA GLU A 66 3.54 5.84 -23.96
C GLU A 66 4.30 6.13 -22.67
N LEU A 67 5.54 5.61 -22.53
CA LEU A 67 6.40 5.89 -21.37
C LEU A 67 6.85 7.35 -21.32
N HIS A 68 6.92 8.06 -22.46
CA HIS A 68 7.27 9.48 -22.51
C HIS A 68 6.13 10.37 -21.99
N GLU A 69 4.87 9.95 -22.16
CA GLU A 69 3.72 10.68 -21.63
C GLU A 69 3.55 10.53 -20.11
N VAL A 70 4.04 9.44 -19.52
CA VAL A 70 3.87 9.15 -18.08
C VAL A 70 4.47 10.24 -17.18
N PRO A 71 5.73 10.69 -17.37
CA PRO A 71 6.30 11.80 -16.61
C PRO A 71 5.51 13.10 -16.68
N HIS A 72 4.81 13.37 -17.79
CA HIS A 72 4.00 14.58 -17.94
C HIS A 72 2.74 14.57 -17.05
N ARG A 73 2.28 13.39 -16.61
CA ARG A 73 1.16 13.23 -15.67
C ARG A 73 1.61 13.21 -14.21
N LEU A 74 2.90 13.08 -13.96
CA LEU A 74 3.50 13.03 -12.63
C LEU A 74 4.03 14.40 -12.20
N THR A 75 3.80 14.78 -10.96
CA THR A 75 4.39 15.99 -10.39
C THR A 75 5.84 15.73 -9.96
N ARG A 76 6.60 16.81 -9.72
CA ARG A 76 7.92 16.71 -9.06
C ARG A 76 7.86 15.97 -7.73
N ARG A 77 6.75 16.10 -7.00
CA ARG A 77 6.55 15.39 -5.72
C ARG A 77 6.44 13.88 -5.94
N ASP A 78 5.72 13.47 -6.98
CA ASP A 78 5.49 12.07 -7.33
C ASP A 78 6.82 11.40 -7.72
N VAL A 79 7.63 12.07 -8.54
CA VAL A 79 8.95 11.59 -8.95
C VAL A 79 9.89 11.49 -7.74
N SER A 80 9.95 12.54 -6.91
CA SER A 80 10.76 12.53 -5.68
C SER A 80 10.34 11.37 -4.76
N SER A 81 9.05 11.08 -4.69
CA SER A 81 8.54 10.00 -3.87
C SER A 81 8.93 8.60 -4.34
N PHE A 82 8.91 8.37 -5.65
CA PHE A 82 9.42 7.13 -6.22
C PHE A 82 10.90 6.93 -5.91
N PHE A 83 11.72 7.98 -6.07
CA PHE A 83 13.14 7.90 -5.74
C PHE A 83 13.42 7.73 -4.24
N GLN A 84 12.62 8.35 -3.37
CA GLN A 84 12.74 8.13 -1.92
C GLN A 84 12.38 6.69 -1.54
N PHE A 85 11.30 6.14 -2.09
CA PHE A 85 10.97 4.73 -1.92
C PHE A 85 12.11 3.82 -2.41
N ALA A 86 12.63 4.08 -3.62
CA ALA A 86 13.72 3.31 -4.19
C ALA A 86 15.00 3.41 -3.35
N ALA A 87 15.31 4.58 -2.79
CA ALA A 87 16.43 4.74 -1.87
C ALA A 87 16.23 3.91 -0.59
N VAL A 88 15.04 3.93 0.01
CA VAL A 88 14.74 3.11 1.19
C VAL A 88 14.84 1.62 0.85
N ALA A 89 14.26 1.17 -0.27
CA ALA A 89 14.17 -0.24 -0.64
C ALA A 89 15.47 -0.84 -1.18
N PHE A 90 16.25 -0.09 -1.98
CA PHE A 90 17.42 -0.61 -2.68
C PHE A 90 18.76 -0.10 -2.15
N ILE A 91 18.77 0.95 -1.32
CA ILE A 91 20.01 1.50 -0.73
C ILE A 91 20.02 1.27 0.78
N LEU A 92 18.97 1.72 1.49
CA LEU A 92 18.93 1.66 2.95
C LEU A 92 18.69 0.23 3.44
N LEU A 93 17.69 -0.45 2.89
CA LEU A 93 17.31 -1.80 3.33
C LEU A 93 18.47 -2.82 3.24
N PRO A 94 19.24 -2.92 2.14
CA PRO A 94 20.36 -3.87 2.07
C PRO A 94 21.51 -3.57 3.04
N VAL A 95 21.59 -2.34 3.57
CA VAL A 95 22.63 -1.92 4.52
C VAL A 95 22.22 -2.25 5.97
N LEU A 96 20.93 -2.50 6.22
CA LEU A 96 20.45 -2.81 7.57
C LEU A 96 20.91 -4.20 8.03
N PRO A 97 21.37 -4.34 9.29
CA PRO A 97 21.77 -5.63 9.83
C PRO A 97 20.56 -6.55 9.99
N ASP A 98 20.74 -7.82 9.62
CA ASP A 98 19.75 -8.88 9.79
C ASP A 98 20.00 -9.65 11.10
N GLU A 99 20.01 -8.91 12.20
CA GLU A 99 20.16 -9.45 13.55
C GLU A 99 19.07 -8.89 14.46
N THR A 100 18.68 -9.67 15.47
CA THR A 100 17.72 -9.25 16.48
C THR A 100 18.43 -8.52 17.63
N TYR A 101 17.88 -7.36 18.00
CA TYR A 101 18.36 -6.49 19.06
C TYR A 101 17.24 -6.23 20.09
N GLY A 102 17.62 -5.55 21.17
CA GLY A 102 16.70 -5.03 22.17
C GLY A 102 16.13 -6.08 23.14
N PRO A 103 15.32 -5.64 24.11
CA PRO A 103 14.67 -6.54 25.05
C PRO A 103 13.75 -7.52 24.29
N TYR A 104 13.68 -8.76 24.79
CA TYR A 104 12.96 -9.88 24.17
C TYR A 104 13.49 -10.36 22.80
N ALA A 105 14.59 -9.80 22.30
CA ALA A 105 15.20 -10.15 21.01
C ALA A 105 14.22 -10.12 19.82
N VAL A 106 13.25 -9.20 19.86
CA VAL A 106 12.18 -9.09 18.85
C VAL A 106 12.49 -8.08 17.74
N LEU A 107 13.36 -7.10 17.98
CA LEU A 107 13.63 -6.02 17.04
C LEU A 107 14.70 -6.41 16.03
N ASN A 108 14.32 -6.65 14.77
CA ASN A 108 15.25 -6.84 13.67
C ASN A 108 15.17 -5.63 12.70
N PRO A 109 16.25 -4.85 12.50
CA PRO A 109 16.26 -3.69 11.63
C PRO A 109 15.97 -4.04 10.17
N TYR A 110 16.62 -5.06 9.62
CA TYR A 110 16.39 -5.50 8.24
C TYR A 110 14.91 -5.84 8.00
N GLN A 111 14.30 -6.63 8.87
CA GLN A 111 12.89 -6.98 8.76
C GLN A 111 11.96 -5.78 8.97
N THR A 112 12.28 -4.90 9.92
CA THR A 112 11.53 -3.65 10.11
C THR A 112 11.56 -2.82 8.84
N GLY A 113 12.72 -2.68 8.20
CA GLY A 113 12.88 -2.02 6.91
C GLY A 113 12.07 -2.70 5.81
N TRP A 114 12.09 -4.03 5.75
CA TRP A 114 11.34 -4.80 4.76
C TRP A 114 9.83 -4.58 4.87
N LEU A 115 9.33 -4.51 6.11
CA LEU A 115 7.92 -4.24 6.42
C LEU A 115 7.49 -2.83 6.03
N VAL A 116 8.33 -1.84 6.33
CA VAL A 116 8.13 -0.46 5.89
C VAL A 116 8.07 -0.39 4.37
N VAL A 117 8.99 -1.06 3.68
CA VAL A 117 8.99 -1.14 2.21
C VAL A 117 7.71 -1.81 1.69
N LEU A 118 7.26 -2.90 2.29
CA LEU A 118 6.03 -3.59 1.89
C LEU A 118 4.79 -2.68 2.02
N ILE A 119 4.63 -2.03 3.17
CA ILE A 119 3.49 -1.14 3.43
C ILE A 119 3.53 0.07 2.50
N SER A 120 4.70 0.73 2.38
CA SER A 120 4.89 1.85 1.46
C SER A 120 4.68 1.46 0.00
N ALA A 121 5.07 0.26 -0.42
CA ALA A 121 4.86 -0.22 -1.78
C ALA A 121 3.37 -0.34 -2.12
N ILE A 122 2.58 -0.91 -1.21
CA ILE A 122 1.12 -1.05 -1.39
C ILE A 122 0.47 0.34 -1.50
N SER A 123 0.82 1.26 -0.60
CA SER A 123 0.26 2.62 -0.61
C SER A 123 0.75 3.46 -1.79
N LEU A 124 2.02 3.34 -2.18
CA LEU A 124 2.59 4.01 -3.35
C LEU A 124 1.95 3.51 -4.64
N THR A 125 1.66 2.21 -4.75
CA THR A 125 0.93 1.65 -5.89
C THR A 125 -0.46 2.28 -6.00
N GLY A 126 -1.21 2.35 -4.89
CA GLY A 126 -2.51 3.03 -4.87
C GLY A 126 -2.41 4.50 -5.28
N TYR A 127 -1.35 5.18 -4.84
CA TYR A 127 -1.10 6.60 -5.12
C TYR A 127 -0.78 6.84 -6.60
N VAL A 128 0.13 6.05 -7.17
CA VAL A 128 0.51 6.14 -8.57
C VAL A 128 -0.68 5.83 -9.48
N VAL A 129 -1.45 4.76 -9.19
CA VAL A 129 -2.64 4.43 -9.98
C VAL A 129 -3.66 5.57 -9.93
N LEU A 130 -3.91 6.14 -8.75
CA LEU A 130 -4.83 7.27 -8.61
C LEU A 130 -4.35 8.50 -9.41
N ARG A 131 -3.04 8.78 -9.40
CA ARG A 131 -2.44 9.89 -10.15
C ARG A 131 -2.53 9.68 -11.66
N LEU A 132 -2.26 8.47 -12.15
CA LEU A 132 -2.30 8.13 -13.57
C LEU A 132 -3.72 8.19 -14.16
N LEU A 133 -4.74 7.87 -13.35
CA LEU A 133 -6.15 7.98 -13.74
C LEU A 133 -6.66 9.44 -13.76
N GLY A 134 -5.97 10.36 -13.07
CA GLY A 134 -6.27 11.79 -13.04
C GLY A 134 -7.59 12.14 -12.36
N GLY A 135 -8.05 13.38 -12.55
CA GLY A 135 -9.28 13.93 -11.92
C GLY A 135 -10.60 13.33 -12.43
N LYS A 136 -10.58 12.44 -13.44
CA LYS A 136 -11.78 11.79 -14.01
C LYS A 136 -12.12 10.46 -13.33
N THR A 137 -11.67 10.26 -12.10
CA THR A 137 -11.79 9.00 -11.40
C THR A 137 -13.21 8.84 -10.82
N GLY A 138 -13.89 7.75 -11.20
CA GLY A 138 -15.21 7.43 -10.65
C GLY A 138 -15.18 7.15 -9.15
N ILE A 139 -16.31 7.38 -8.47
CA ILE A 139 -16.50 7.23 -7.01
C ILE A 139 -15.92 5.91 -6.47
N LEU A 140 -16.15 4.81 -7.20
CA LEU A 140 -15.70 3.47 -6.78
C LEU A 140 -14.17 3.38 -6.71
N VAL A 141 -13.52 3.83 -7.77
CA VAL A 141 -12.07 3.80 -7.91
C VAL A 141 -11.44 4.78 -6.91
N LEU A 142 -12.06 5.94 -6.71
CA LEU A 142 -11.59 6.94 -5.76
C LEU A 142 -11.65 6.44 -4.31
N GLY A 143 -12.72 5.74 -3.94
CA GLY A 143 -12.84 5.10 -2.62
C GLY A 143 -11.79 4.01 -2.40
N LEU A 144 -11.67 3.06 -3.34
CA LEU A 144 -10.72 1.95 -3.21
C LEU A 144 -9.26 2.42 -3.28
N LEU A 145 -8.87 3.21 -4.28
CA LEU A 145 -7.50 3.68 -4.39
C LEU A 145 -7.15 4.67 -3.27
N GLY A 146 -8.07 5.59 -2.94
CA GLY A 146 -7.90 6.49 -1.79
C GLY A 146 -7.67 5.73 -0.49
N GLY A 147 -8.39 4.64 -0.27
CA GLY A 147 -8.17 3.76 0.88
C GLY A 147 -6.89 2.94 0.84
N LEU A 148 -6.37 2.58 -0.34
CA LEU A 148 -5.07 1.93 -0.45
C LEU A 148 -3.94 2.88 -0.05
N VAL A 149 -4.05 4.17 -0.41
CA VAL A 149 -3.09 5.18 0.02
C VAL A 149 -3.27 5.51 1.51
N SER A 150 -4.47 5.92 1.93
CA SER A 150 -4.77 6.25 3.32
C SER A 150 -6.27 6.28 3.61
N THR A 151 -6.74 5.31 4.39
CA THR A 151 -8.13 5.28 4.88
C THR A 151 -8.45 6.46 5.80
N THR A 152 -7.49 6.88 6.63
CA THR A 152 -7.64 8.03 7.53
C THR A 152 -7.77 9.34 6.75
N ALA A 153 -6.90 9.59 5.75
CA ALA A 153 -6.98 10.81 4.95
C ALA A 153 -8.27 10.86 4.15
N THR A 154 -8.65 9.74 3.51
CA THR A 154 -9.91 9.62 2.76
C THR A 154 -11.11 9.90 3.66
N THR A 155 -11.12 9.33 4.87
CA THR A 155 -12.19 9.59 5.85
C THR A 155 -12.29 11.06 6.25
N LEU A 156 -11.15 11.68 6.56
CA LEU A 156 -11.11 13.10 6.95
C LEU A 156 -11.58 14.02 5.82
N ILE A 157 -11.08 13.82 4.61
CA ILE A 157 -11.40 14.67 3.44
C ILE A 157 -12.89 14.58 3.14
N TYR A 158 -13.44 13.37 3.02
CA TYR A 158 -14.84 13.18 2.65
C TYR A 158 -15.82 13.47 3.80
N ALA A 159 -15.40 13.30 5.06
CA ALA A 159 -16.19 13.79 6.20
C ALA A 159 -16.30 15.33 6.18
N ARG A 160 -15.19 16.04 5.96
CA ARG A 160 -15.20 17.51 5.82
C ARG A 160 -16.01 17.95 4.61
N TYR A 161 -15.88 17.25 3.49
CA TYR A 161 -16.59 17.58 2.25
C TYR A 161 -18.11 17.51 2.43
N CYS A 162 -18.62 16.40 3.00
CA CYS A 162 -20.04 16.25 3.31
C CYS A 162 -20.56 17.34 4.25
N ARG A 163 -19.74 17.84 5.18
CA ARG A 163 -20.13 18.93 6.09
C ARG A 163 -20.26 20.28 5.36
N ARG A 164 -19.43 20.51 4.34
CA ARG A 164 -19.41 21.77 3.57
C ARG A 164 -20.48 21.82 2.49
N GLN A 165 -20.79 20.69 1.86
CA GLN A 165 -21.80 20.60 0.80
C GLN A 165 -22.95 19.69 1.21
N SER A 166 -24.11 20.30 1.48
CA SER A 166 -25.36 19.57 1.75
C SER A 166 -25.80 18.79 0.50
N GLY A 167 -26.07 17.49 0.66
CA GLY A 167 -26.51 16.61 -0.45
C GLY A 167 -25.47 15.59 -0.92
N PHE A 168 -24.24 15.61 -0.38
CA PHE A 168 -23.17 14.67 -0.73
C PHE A 168 -22.96 13.56 0.30
N THR A 169 -23.99 13.26 1.10
CA THR A 169 -23.92 12.29 2.20
C THR A 169 -23.65 10.88 1.67
N GLU A 170 -24.44 10.43 0.71
CA GLU A 170 -24.38 9.09 0.10
C GLU A 170 -23.06 8.90 -0.64
N LEU A 171 -22.59 9.96 -1.33
CA LEU A 171 -21.31 9.97 -2.02
C LEU A 171 -20.16 9.80 -1.03
N SER A 172 -20.11 10.65 -0.01
CA SER A 172 -19.04 10.64 0.98
C SER A 172 -19.06 9.33 1.79
N ALA A 173 -20.25 8.84 2.16
CA ALA A 173 -20.39 7.56 2.83
C ALA A 173 -19.86 6.41 1.96
N THR A 174 -20.24 6.36 0.68
CA THR A 174 -19.77 5.32 -0.26
C THR A 174 -18.25 5.32 -0.37
N ILE A 175 -17.63 6.49 -0.58
CA ILE A 175 -16.17 6.61 -0.69
C ILE A 175 -15.48 6.15 0.60
N ILE A 176 -15.96 6.60 1.75
CA ILE A 176 -15.41 6.20 3.06
C ILE A 176 -15.54 4.69 3.27
N LEU A 177 -16.68 4.10 2.94
CA LEU A 177 -16.91 2.66 3.12
C LEU A 177 -16.02 1.83 2.21
N LEU A 178 -15.95 2.17 0.91
CA LEU A 178 -15.06 1.52 -0.05
C LEU A 178 -13.60 1.65 0.37
N SER A 179 -13.22 2.82 0.89
CA SER A 179 -11.89 3.04 1.42
C SER A 179 -11.55 2.08 2.57
N HIS A 180 -12.51 1.66 3.40
CA HIS A 180 -12.22 0.72 4.49
C HIS A 180 -12.19 -0.74 4.02
N LEU A 181 -12.78 -1.06 2.86
CA LEU A 181 -12.66 -2.41 2.28
C LEU A 181 -11.21 -2.75 1.91
N THR A 182 -10.39 -1.74 1.66
CA THR A 182 -8.96 -1.92 1.35
C THR A 182 -8.19 -2.51 2.52
N LEU A 183 -8.63 -2.32 3.77
CA LEU A 183 -7.96 -2.88 4.94
C LEU A 183 -7.94 -4.41 4.90
N PHE A 184 -9.03 -5.04 4.44
CA PHE A 184 -9.05 -6.50 4.26
C PHE A 184 -8.05 -6.94 3.19
N ILE A 185 -7.96 -6.20 2.08
CA ILE A 185 -7.01 -6.50 1.00
C ILE A 185 -5.57 -6.35 1.53
N ARG A 186 -5.27 -5.24 2.20
CA ARG A 186 -3.94 -4.93 2.75
C ARG A 186 -3.51 -5.95 3.79
N ILE A 187 -4.37 -6.22 4.78
CA ILE A 187 -4.08 -7.21 5.82
C ILE A 187 -3.93 -8.60 5.20
N GLY A 188 -4.78 -8.98 4.23
CA GLY A 188 -4.66 -10.25 3.52
C GLY A 188 -3.32 -10.39 2.79
N ILE A 189 -2.85 -9.34 2.11
CA ILE A 189 -1.53 -9.32 1.46
C ILE A 189 -0.42 -9.45 2.50
N VAL A 190 -0.45 -8.64 3.57
CA VAL A 190 0.56 -8.66 4.63
C VAL A 190 0.66 -10.05 5.27
N VAL A 191 -0.47 -10.68 5.56
CA VAL A 191 -0.52 -12.03 6.13
C VAL A 191 0.00 -13.07 5.14
N ALA A 192 -0.41 -13.00 3.87
CA ALA A 192 0.05 -13.93 2.84
C ALA A 192 1.57 -13.87 2.64
N VAL A 193 2.14 -12.67 2.72
CA VAL A 193 3.56 -12.40 2.52
C VAL A 193 4.39 -12.78 3.75
N LEU A 194 3.92 -12.46 4.96
CA LEU A 194 4.69 -12.68 6.19
C LEU A 194 4.50 -14.06 6.80
N GLN A 195 3.26 -14.55 6.82
CA GLN A 195 2.92 -15.80 7.47
C GLN A 195 1.79 -16.51 6.74
N LEU A 196 2.13 -17.17 5.64
CA LEU A 196 1.18 -17.87 4.78
C LEU A 196 0.35 -18.93 5.55
N SER A 197 0.89 -19.49 6.65
CA SER A 197 0.16 -20.44 7.50
C SER A 197 -1.06 -19.83 8.19
N LEU A 198 -1.05 -18.53 8.49
CA LEU A 198 -2.18 -17.83 9.10
C LEU A 198 -3.20 -17.33 8.09
N LEU A 199 -2.90 -17.35 6.79
CA LEU A 199 -3.82 -16.87 5.75
C LEU A 199 -5.12 -17.70 5.75
N ARG A 200 -5.02 -19.03 5.79
CA ARG A 200 -6.20 -19.90 5.75
C ARG A 200 -7.14 -19.71 6.96
N PRO A 201 -6.63 -19.64 8.20
CA PRO A 201 -7.43 -19.21 9.36
C PRO A 201 -8.01 -17.79 9.25
N MET A 202 -7.34 -16.85 8.57
CA MET A 202 -7.83 -15.48 8.41
C MET A 202 -8.88 -15.30 7.31
N LEU A 203 -8.95 -16.21 6.33
CA LEU A 203 -9.88 -16.09 5.19
C LEU A 203 -11.35 -15.90 5.60
N PRO A 204 -11.92 -16.64 6.56
CA PRO A 204 -13.30 -16.42 7.00
C PRO A 204 -13.56 -14.98 7.49
N TRP A 205 -12.65 -14.43 8.30
CA TRP A 205 -12.72 -13.03 8.76
C TRP A 205 -12.58 -12.03 7.60
N LEU A 206 -11.58 -12.23 6.74
CA LEU A 206 -11.31 -11.38 5.57
C LEU A 206 -12.52 -11.30 4.64
N ILE A 207 -13.04 -12.47 4.24
CA ILE A 207 -14.11 -12.59 3.25
C ILE A 207 -15.44 -12.12 3.84
N ALA A 208 -15.80 -12.56 5.05
CA ALA A 208 -17.07 -12.20 5.65
C ALA A 208 -17.15 -10.69 5.96
N GLY A 209 -16.08 -10.10 6.49
CA GLY A 209 -15.99 -8.66 6.70
C GLY A 209 -16.05 -7.87 5.39
N PHE A 210 -15.24 -8.27 4.40
CA PHE A 210 -15.21 -7.60 3.09
C PHE A 210 -16.58 -7.66 2.39
N LEU A 211 -17.22 -8.83 2.32
CA LEU A 211 -18.53 -8.99 1.68
C LEU A 211 -19.62 -8.20 2.40
N ALA A 212 -19.65 -8.22 3.74
CA ALA A 212 -20.63 -7.46 4.51
C ALA A 212 -20.51 -5.95 4.24
N GLY A 213 -19.28 -5.44 4.23
CA GLY A 213 -19.03 -4.04 3.88
C GLY A 213 -19.33 -3.71 2.41
N LEU A 214 -18.97 -4.60 1.49
CA LEU A 214 -19.23 -4.44 0.06
C LEU A 214 -20.72 -4.36 -0.22
N VAL A 215 -21.53 -5.24 0.38
CA VAL A 215 -22.99 -5.19 0.25
C VAL A 215 -23.51 -3.81 0.68
N TYR A 216 -23.07 -3.31 1.83
CA TYR A 216 -23.51 -2.00 2.32
C TYR A 216 -23.03 -0.85 1.43
N ALA A 217 -21.79 -0.89 0.97
CA ALA A 217 -21.23 0.11 0.06
C ALA A 217 -21.98 0.14 -1.28
N VAL A 218 -22.34 -1.03 -1.83
CA VAL A 218 -23.15 -1.13 -3.05
C VAL A 218 -24.57 -0.61 -2.83
N LEU A 219 -25.19 -0.88 -1.67
CA LEU A 219 -26.50 -0.32 -1.33
C LEU A 219 -26.45 1.21 -1.21
N MET A 220 -25.39 1.77 -0.65
CA MET A 220 -25.18 3.23 -0.61
C MET A 220 -24.92 3.79 -2.01
N TYR A 221 -24.08 3.12 -2.81
CA TYR A 221 -23.78 3.52 -4.18
C TYR A 221 -25.05 3.56 -5.03
N ARG A 222 -25.95 2.59 -4.90
CA ARG A 222 -27.24 2.57 -5.60
C ARG A 222 -28.21 3.68 -5.19
N ARG A 223 -28.01 4.27 -4.01
CA ARG A 223 -28.80 5.43 -3.54
C ARG A 223 -28.26 6.75 -4.07
N LEU A 224 -27.03 6.78 -4.61
CA LEU A 224 -26.62 7.90 -5.44
C LEU A 224 -27.46 7.87 -6.72
N GLY A 225 -28.44 8.77 -6.81
CA GLY A 225 -29.13 9.02 -8.07
C GLY A 225 -28.12 9.45 -9.13
N GLY A 226 -28.34 9.08 -10.40
CA GLY A 226 -27.39 9.29 -11.50
C GLY A 226 -27.00 10.75 -11.81
N GLY A 227 -27.49 11.74 -11.05
CA GLY A 227 -27.19 13.16 -11.20
C GLY A 227 -26.01 13.69 -10.36
N SER A 228 -25.43 12.90 -9.45
CA SER A 228 -24.38 13.39 -8.52
C SER A 228 -22.95 13.37 -9.09
N THR A 229 -22.76 12.88 -10.31
CA THR A 229 -21.44 12.59 -10.89
C THR A 229 -20.78 13.79 -11.59
N GLN A 230 -21.45 14.95 -11.65
CA GLN A 230 -20.96 16.13 -12.39
C GLN A 230 -20.26 17.19 -11.51
N SER A 231 -20.20 17.01 -10.19
CA SER A 231 -19.46 17.95 -9.32
C SER A 231 -18.02 17.49 -9.18
N GLU A 232 -17.06 18.40 -9.36
CA GLU A 232 -15.63 18.13 -9.14
C GLU A 232 -15.42 17.65 -7.71
N LEU A 233 -15.08 16.36 -7.58
CA LEU A 233 -14.77 15.76 -6.29
C LEU A 233 -13.50 16.39 -5.73
N PRO A 234 -13.39 16.57 -4.40
CA PRO A 234 -12.15 17.04 -3.80
C PRO A 234 -11.01 16.14 -4.24
N GLU A 235 -9.96 16.75 -4.76
CA GLU A 235 -8.73 16.01 -4.98
C GLU A 235 -8.29 15.40 -3.65
N LEU A 236 -8.01 14.10 -3.69
CA LEU A 236 -7.36 13.42 -2.60
C LEU A 236 -5.92 13.92 -2.53
N GLU A 237 -5.70 15.01 -1.80
CA GLU A 237 -4.36 15.43 -1.36
C GLU A 237 -3.84 14.44 -0.32
N VAL A 238 -3.58 13.21 -0.75
CA VAL A 238 -2.93 12.22 0.12
C VAL A 238 -1.45 12.55 0.12
N GLY A 239 -0.92 12.80 1.31
CA GLY A 239 0.52 12.94 1.52
C GLY A 239 1.24 11.72 0.96
N ASN A 240 2.45 11.92 0.45
CA ASN A 240 3.18 10.86 -0.20
C ASN A 240 3.57 9.75 0.82
N PRO A 241 3.11 8.49 0.66
CA PRO A 241 3.39 7.39 1.59
C PRO A 241 4.83 6.87 1.51
N ALA A 242 5.57 7.25 0.46
CA ALA A 242 6.97 6.95 0.24
C ALA A 242 7.91 8.05 0.75
N GLU A 243 7.41 9.08 1.44
CA GLU A 243 8.30 10.08 2.05
C GLU A 243 9.19 9.40 3.09
N LEU A 244 10.49 9.72 3.08
CA LEU A 244 11.45 9.16 4.03
C LEU A 244 11.00 9.38 5.48
N LYS A 245 10.36 10.52 5.78
CA LYS A 245 9.78 10.83 7.10
C LYS A 245 8.67 9.86 7.49
N VAL A 246 7.80 9.52 6.53
CA VAL A 246 6.69 8.57 6.74
C VAL A 246 7.25 7.17 6.97
N ALA A 247 8.21 6.74 6.15
CA ALA A 247 8.90 5.45 6.30
C ALA A 247 9.58 5.30 7.66
N VAL A 248 10.33 6.31 8.11
CA VAL A 248 10.95 6.33 9.44
C VAL A 248 9.90 6.33 10.56
N GLY A 249 8.82 7.09 10.40
CA GLY A 249 7.68 7.08 11.33
C GLY A 249 7.06 5.69 11.47
N PHE A 250 6.86 4.98 10.36
CA PHE A 250 6.40 3.58 10.36
C PHE A 250 7.39 2.66 11.07
N ALA A 251 8.68 2.77 10.77
CA ALA A 251 9.72 1.95 11.40
C ALA A 251 9.72 2.10 12.93
N ILE A 252 9.68 3.34 13.41
CA ILE A 252 9.67 3.66 14.85
C ILE A 252 8.37 3.16 15.50
N SER A 253 7.22 3.44 14.87
CA SER A 253 5.92 3.03 15.41
C SER A 253 5.82 1.51 15.50
N PHE A 254 6.27 0.79 14.46
CA PHE A 254 6.36 -0.66 14.46
C PHE A 254 7.27 -1.18 15.57
N ALA A 255 8.50 -0.67 15.68
CA ALA A 255 9.44 -1.10 16.70
C ALA A 255 8.88 -0.90 18.12
N LEU A 256 8.25 0.25 18.36
CA LEU A 256 7.63 0.57 19.64
C LEU A 256 6.45 -0.35 19.94
N VAL A 257 5.54 -0.55 18.99
CA VAL A 257 4.39 -1.45 19.16
C VAL A 257 4.86 -2.89 19.37
N LEU A 258 5.82 -3.37 18.60
CA LEU A 258 6.37 -4.72 18.75
C LEU A 258 6.96 -4.94 20.14
N LEU A 259 7.74 -3.98 20.66
CA LEU A 259 8.25 -4.01 22.02
C LEU A 259 7.14 -3.98 23.07
N LEU A 260 6.14 -3.11 22.89
CA LEU A 260 5.00 -3.02 23.81
C LEU A 260 4.20 -4.32 23.84
N VAL A 261 3.94 -4.94 22.68
CA VAL A 261 3.23 -6.22 22.62
C VAL A 261 4.06 -7.32 23.28
N ALA A 262 5.37 -7.39 23.01
CA ALA A 262 6.25 -8.37 23.64
C ALA A 262 6.28 -8.23 25.17
N TRP A 263 6.45 -7.00 25.67
CA TRP A 263 6.46 -6.69 27.09
C TRP A 263 5.11 -6.98 27.76
N MET A 264 4.00 -6.59 27.12
CA MET A 264 2.67 -6.85 27.67
C MET A 264 2.28 -8.32 27.62
N ASN A 265 2.76 -9.09 26.65
CA ASN A 265 2.62 -10.53 26.64
C ASN A 265 3.40 -11.18 27.79
N ASP A 266 4.61 -10.71 28.07
CA ASP A 266 5.42 -11.24 29.17
C ASP A 266 4.77 -10.99 30.55
N VAL A 267 4.20 -9.79 30.77
CA VAL A 267 3.61 -9.42 32.07
C VAL A 267 2.15 -9.85 32.22
N PHE A 268 1.35 -9.74 31.16
CA PHE A 268 -0.11 -9.94 31.19
C PHE A 268 -0.59 -11.06 30.24
N SER A 269 0.32 -11.84 29.66
CA SER A 269 0.00 -12.92 28.71
C SER A 269 -0.84 -12.40 27.54
N ASP A 270 -1.72 -13.25 27.00
CA ASP A 270 -2.61 -12.93 25.88
C ASP A 270 -3.42 -11.65 26.08
N THR A 271 -3.83 -11.34 27.32
CA THR A 271 -4.63 -10.13 27.62
C THR A 271 -3.84 -8.86 27.31
N GLY A 272 -2.54 -8.85 27.64
CA GLY A 272 -1.66 -7.73 27.34
C GLY A 272 -1.56 -7.46 25.84
N VAL A 273 -1.48 -8.53 25.03
CA VAL A 273 -1.47 -8.44 23.57
C VAL A 273 -2.74 -7.75 23.06
N TYR A 274 -3.91 -8.11 23.56
CA TYR A 274 -5.18 -7.52 23.14
C TYR A 274 -5.32 -6.04 23.52
N ILE A 275 -4.82 -5.64 24.70
CA ILE A 275 -4.82 -4.23 25.14
C ILE A 275 -3.95 -3.39 24.21
N VAL A 276 -2.72 -3.83 23.95
CA VAL A 276 -1.81 -3.11 23.03
C VAL A 276 -2.41 -3.09 21.62
N ALA A 277 -3.05 -4.17 21.20
CA ALA A 277 -3.69 -4.23 19.90
C ALA A 277 -4.83 -3.24 19.75
N PHE A 278 -5.66 -3.08 20.78
CA PHE A 278 -6.72 -2.09 20.79
C PHE A 278 -6.15 -0.66 20.75
N LEU A 279 -5.22 -0.34 21.65
CA LEU A 279 -4.65 1.02 21.75
C LEU A 279 -3.88 1.43 20.50
N SER A 280 -3.01 0.54 20.00
CA SER A 280 -2.19 0.81 18.81
C SER A 280 -3.04 0.77 17.53
N GLY A 281 -4.07 -0.08 17.50
CA GLY A 281 -4.99 -0.19 16.37
C GLY A 281 -5.82 1.08 16.12
N LEU A 282 -6.04 1.94 17.13
CA LEU A 282 -6.67 3.26 16.95
C LEU A 282 -5.93 4.10 15.91
N THR A 283 -4.59 4.13 16.02
CA THR A 283 -3.72 4.90 15.13
C THR A 283 -3.45 4.16 13.83
N ASP A 284 -3.00 2.91 13.92
CA ASP A 284 -2.52 2.15 12.76
C ASP A 284 -2.71 0.64 12.96
N VAL A 285 -3.46 0.04 12.02
CA VAL A 285 -3.73 -1.41 12.03
C VAL A 285 -2.60 -2.20 11.39
N ASP A 286 -1.78 -1.59 10.53
CA ASP A 286 -0.70 -2.28 9.82
C ASP A 286 0.43 -2.62 10.79
N ALA A 287 0.88 -1.64 11.58
CA ALA A 287 1.96 -1.82 12.56
C ALA A 287 1.67 -2.96 13.55
N ILE A 288 0.44 -3.02 14.08
CA ILE A 288 0.01 -4.05 15.03
C ILE A 288 -0.22 -5.41 14.35
N THR A 289 -0.73 -5.43 13.12
CA THR A 289 -0.86 -6.67 12.34
C THR A 289 0.50 -7.31 12.17
N VAL A 290 1.45 -6.54 11.66
CA VAL A 290 2.81 -7.01 11.43
C VAL A 290 3.49 -7.42 12.73
N SER A 291 3.32 -6.65 13.82
CA SER A 291 3.95 -6.95 15.12
C SER A 291 3.48 -8.30 15.68
N ASN A 292 2.18 -8.58 15.61
CA ASN A 292 1.64 -9.85 16.07
C ASN A 292 2.04 -11.02 15.17
N LEU A 293 2.05 -10.84 13.85
CA LEU A 293 2.57 -11.86 12.93
C LEU A 293 4.04 -12.18 13.22
N ARG A 294 4.84 -11.16 13.55
CA ARG A 294 6.25 -11.36 13.95
C ARG A 294 6.36 -12.13 15.26
N LEU A 295 5.63 -11.75 16.31
CA LEU A 295 5.65 -12.48 17.58
C LEU A 295 5.17 -13.93 17.43
N TYR A 296 4.20 -14.18 16.56
CA TYR A 296 3.79 -15.52 16.21
C TYR A 296 4.92 -16.29 15.51
N SER A 297 5.62 -15.68 14.55
CA SER A 297 6.75 -16.32 13.86
C SER A 297 7.92 -16.67 14.79
N LEU A 298 8.08 -15.91 15.89
CA LEU A 298 9.07 -16.16 16.93
C LEU A 298 8.60 -17.20 17.97
N GLY A 299 7.35 -17.65 17.91
CA GLY A 299 6.77 -18.60 18.85
C GLY A 299 6.32 -17.98 20.19
N ASN A 300 6.29 -16.65 20.30
CA ASN A 300 5.96 -15.94 21.53
C ASN A 300 4.45 -15.88 21.80
N ILE A 301 3.63 -15.96 20.74
CA ILE A 301 2.16 -15.97 20.85
C ILE A 301 1.56 -17.08 19.98
N SER A 302 0.38 -17.57 20.35
CA SER A 302 -0.34 -18.56 19.58
C SER A 302 -1.01 -17.95 18.33
N ALA A 303 -1.40 -18.82 17.39
CA ALA A 303 -2.11 -18.40 16.18
C ALA A 303 -3.44 -17.69 16.52
N SER A 304 -4.20 -18.20 17.50
CA SER A 304 -5.47 -17.62 17.91
C SER A 304 -5.29 -16.21 18.49
N VAL A 305 -4.26 -15.99 19.31
CA VAL A 305 -3.95 -14.68 19.89
C VAL A 305 -3.60 -13.69 18.79
N ALA A 306 -2.76 -14.08 17.82
CA ALA A 306 -2.41 -13.22 16.69
C ALA A 306 -3.65 -12.83 15.86
N LEU A 307 -4.53 -13.78 15.56
CA LEU A 307 -5.78 -13.55 14.82
C LEU A 307 -6.71 -12.57 15.56
N ILE A 308 -6.96 -12.84 16.84
CA ILE A 308 -7.85 -12.01 17.67
C ILE A 308 -7.28 -10.60 17.80
N ALA A 309 -5.97 -10.46 18.01
CA ALA A 309 -5.31 -9.16 18.12
C ALA A 309 -5.47 -8.32 16.85
N VAL A 310 -5.34 -8.91 15.65
CA VAL A 310 -5.59 -8.22 14.37
C VAL A 310 -7.05 -7.74 14.28
N VAL A 311 -8.02 -8.56 14.67
CA VAL A 311 -9.44 -8.18 14.65
C VAL A 311 -9.73 -7.06 15.67
N VAL A 312 -9.18 -7.16 16.88
CA VAL A 312 -9.31 -6.12 17.91
C VAL A 312 -8.75 -4.79 17.41
N ALA A 313 -7.55 -4.82 16.80
CA ALA A 313 -6.94 -3.66 16.19
C ALA A 313 -7.79 -3.07 15.06
N PHE A 314 -8.35 -3.90 14.19
CA PHE A 314 -9.25 -3.47 13.12
C PHE A 314 -10.51 -2.79 13.67
N VAL A 315 -11.13 -3.36 14.71
CA VAL A 315 -12.30 -2.75 15.37
C VAL A 315 -11.93 -1.41 15.99
N ALA A 316 -10.80 -1.32 16.70
CA ALA A 316 -10.30 -0.06 17.26
C ALA A 316 -10.08 0.99 16.16
N ASN A 317 -9.48 0.58 15.05
CA ASN A 317 -9.27 1.42 13.88
C ASN A 317 -10.59 2.01 13.38
N LEU A 318 -11.62 1.17 13.18
CA LEU A 318 -12.94 1.63 12.76
C LEU A 318 -13.60 2.57 13.78
N LEU A 319 -13.47 2.30 15.08
CA LEU A 319 -13.98 3.19 16.13
C LEU A 319 -13.34 4.58 16.06
N PHE A 320 -12.02 4.65 15.84
CA PHE A 320 -11.32 5.92 15.67
C PHE A 320 -11.84 6.68 14.44
N LYS A 321 -12.01 5.99 13.30
CA LYS A 321 -12.50 6.61 12.06
C LYS A 321 -13.98 7.01 12.17
N LEU A 322 -14.78 6.28 12.93
CA LEU A 322 -16.13 6.69 13.29
C LEU A 322 -16.11 7.97 14.13
N GLY A 323 -15.18 8.07 15.09
CA GLY A 323 -14.94 9.28 15.87
C GLY A 323 -14.63 10.48 14.97
N ILE A 324 -13.76 10.31 13.97
CA ILE A 324 -13.49 11.33 12.94
C ILE A 324 -14.79 11.75 12.24
N VAL A 325 -15.60 10.80 11.77
CA VAL A 325 -16.87 11.10 11.07
C VAL A 325 -17.86 11.84 11.97
N VAL A 326 -17.93 11.50 13.26
CA VAL A 326 -18.81 12.15 14.22
C VAL A 326 -18.40 13.60 14.51
N VAL A 327 -17.10 13.85 14.69
CA VAL A 327 -16.54 15.16 15.04
C VAL A 327 -16.44 16.09 13.82
N VAL A 328 -15.91 15.57 12.73
CA VAL A 328 -15.55 16.34 11.54
C VAL A 328 -16.70 16.38 10.53
N GLY A 329 -17.46 15.29 10.42
CA GLY A 329 -18.53 15.13 9.45
C GLY A 329 -19.84 15.83 9.81
N GLY A 330 -20.74 15.92 8.83
CA GLY A 330 -22.12 16.37 9.04
C GLY A 330 -22.96 15.34 9.80
N LYS A 331 -24.01 15.78 10.50
CA LYS A 331 -24.92 14.87 11.25
C LYS A 331 -25.50 13.76 10.37
N ALA A 332 -25.80 14.08 9.10
CA ALA A 332 -26.32 13.16 8.11
C ALA A 332 -25.36 11.99 7.78
N LEU A 333 -24.04 12.21 7.89
CA LEU A 333 -23.02 11.21 7.55
C LEU A 333 -22.83 10.14 8.63
N ARG A 334 -23.17 10.46 9.88
CA ARG A 334 -22.92 9.60 11.05
C ARG A 334 -23.64 8.27 10.96
N ALA A 335 -24.94 8.30 10.64
CA ALA A 335 -25.75 7.08 10.61
C ALA A 335 -25.40 6.14 9.44
N PRO A 336 -25.22 6.62 8.19
CA PRO A 336 -24.76 5.77 7.09
C PRO A 336 -23.41 5.12 7.35
N VAL A 337 -22.39 5.91 7.72
CA VAL A 337 -21.04 5.35 7.96
C VAL A 337 -21.04 4.45 9.19
N GLY A 338 -21.70 4.84 10.28
CA GLY A 338 -21.80 4.03 11.49
C GLY A 338 -22.46 2.68 11.25
N LYS A 339 -23.55 2.63 10.47
CA LYS A 339 -24.20 1.36 10.08
C LYS A 339 -23.30 0.50 9.21
N GLY A 340 -22.58 1.11 8.26
CA GLY A 340 -21.65 0.37 7.41
C GLY A 340 -20.45 -0.18 8.18
N PHE A 341 -19.88 0.59 9.11
CA PHE A 341 -18.81 0.12 10.00
C PHE A 341 -19.29 -0.96 10.95
N LEU A 342 -20.51 -0.83 11.50
CA LEU A 342 -21.10 -1.88 12.32
C LEU A 342 -21.24 -3.18 11.52
N LEU A 343 -21.72 -3.11 10.27
CA LEU A 343 -21.87 -4.29 9.42
C LEU A 343 -20.51 -4.92 9.04
N LEU A 344 -19.49 -4.09 8.81
CA LEU A 344 -18.10 -4.54 8.65
C LEU A 344 -17.61 -5.32 9.87
N VAL A 345 -17.83 -4.78 11.07
CA VAL A 345 -17.44 -5.43 12.33
C VAL A 345 -18.21 -6.73 12.54
N ILE A 346 -19.52 -6.74 12.31
CA ILE A 346 -20.35 -7.95 12.44
C ILE A 346 -19.84 -9.04 11.49
N GLY A 347 -19.61 -8.71 10.21
CA GLY A 347 -19.06 -9.66 9.24
C GLY A 347 -17.70 -10.20 9.64
N ALA A 348 -16.80 -9.31 10.06
CA ALA A 348 -15.47 -9.66 10.55
C ALA A 348 -15.53 -10.60 11.76
N VAL A 349 -16.25 -10.23 12.82
CA VAL A 349 -16.35 -11.02 14.06
C VAL A 349 -17.05 -12.35 13.83
N ALA A 350 -18.10 -12.39 13.00
CA ALA A 350 -18.75 -13.65 12.62
C ALA A 350 -17.79 -14.58 11.86
N GLY A 351 -17.01 -14.03 10.93
CA GLY A 351 -15.97 -14.77 10.22
C GLY A 351 -14.88 -15.30 11.15
N LEU A 352 -14.43 -14.49 12.12
CA LEU A 352 -13.49 -14.92 13.14
C LEU A 352 -14.06 -16.08 13.98
N GLY A 353 -15.32 -15.97 14.42
CA GLY A 353 -15.99 -17.05 15.15
C GLY A 353 -16.01 -18.37 14.37
N LEU A 354 -16.29 -18.32 13.06
CA LEU A 354 -16.24 -19.50 12.18
C LEU A 354 -14.82 -20.08 12.04
N SER A 355 -13.77 -19.25 12.10
CA SER A 355 -12.39 -19.71 12.04
C SER A 355 -11.96 -20.41 13.34
N LEU A 356 -12.34 -19.87 14.50
CA LEU A 356 -11.99 -20.40 15.82
C LEU A 356 -12.72 -21.72 16.13
N LEU A 357 -13.88 -21.97 15.52
CA LEU A 357 -14.59 -23.25 15.63
C LEU A 357 -13.98 -24.37 14.78
N ARG A 358 -13.04 -24.05 13.88
CA ARG A 358 -12.38 -25.01 12.96
C ARG A 358 -10.93 -25.34 13.36
N VAL A 359 -10.39 -24.63 14.35
CA VAL A 359 -9.10 -24.90 15.01
C VAL A 359 -9.40 -25.69 16.27
#